data_AF-A0A6G4WNB5-F1
#
_entry.id   AF-A0A6G4WNB5-F1
#
_cell.length_a   1.000
_cell.length_b   1.000
_cell.length_c   1.000
_cell.angle_alpha   90.00
_cell.angle_beta   90.00
_cell.angle_gamma   90.00
#
_symmetry.space_group_name_H-M   'P 1'
#
loop_
_entity.id
_entity.type
_entity.pdbx_description
1 polymer ?
#
loop_
_entity_poly.entity_id
_entity_poly.type
_entity_poly.pdbx_seq_one_letter_code
_entity_poly.pdbx_strand_id
1 'polypeptide(L)'
;MGRTGRYVESVVGGEKVRAYVPSPLPPVPAVDAGQFLSLYDRARGAVGRLDGVTTILPSTPLFLFMYVRKEALLSSQIERLDHLAQLVGLQPRAQHPLPFPAFSVRF
;
A
#
# COMPACT_ATOMS: atom_id res chain seq x y z
N MET A 1 -2.13 0.42 -23.45
CA MET A 1 -1.67 1.45 -22.49
C MET A 1 -0.15 1.48 -22.52
N GLY A 2 0.42 2.42 -23.28
CA GLY A 2 1.88 2.54 -23.45
C GLY A 2 2.52 3.18 -22.22
N ARG A 3 3.76 2.77 -21.91
CA ARG A 3 4.57 3.40 -20.86
C ARG A 3 4.85 4.86 -21.26
N THR A 4 4.24 5.83 -20.59
CA THR A 4 4.44 7.27 -20.84
C THR A 4 5.71 7.75 -20.15
N GLY A 5 6.82 7.76 -20.89
CA GLY A 5 8.13 8.17 -20.40
C GLY A 5 9.23 7.91 -21.41
N ARG A 6 10.44 8.35 -21.08
CA ARG A 6 11.64 8.17 -21.94
C ARG A 6 12.76 7.53 -21.14
N TYR A 7 13.61 6.78 -21.83
CA TYR A 7 14.88 6.37 -21.23
C TYR A 7 15.93 7.46 -21.43
N VAL A 8 16.72 7.72 -20.40
CA VAL A 8 17.85 8.66 -20.43
C VAL A 8 19.08 7.91 -19.97
N GLU A 9 20.19 8.08 -20.69
CA GLU A 9 21.49 7.57 -20.25
C GLU A 9 22.05 8.52 -19.19
N SER A 10 22.38 7.97 -18.02
CA SER A 10 23.08 8.70 -16.96
C SER A 10 24.29 7.91 -16.50
N VAL A 11 25.26 8.59 -15.90
CA VAL A 11 26.42 7.95 -15.29
C VAL A 11 26.23 7.97 -13.78
N VAL A 12 26.19 6.80 -13.15
CA VAL A 12 26.08 6.64 -11.69
C VAL A 12 27.23 5.74 -11.25
N GLY A 13 28.07 6.20 -10.33
CA GLY A 13 29.23 5.41 -9.86
C GLY A 13 30.27 5.07 -10.94
N GLY A 14 30.33 5.82 -12.04
CA GLY A 14 31.22 5.55 -13.17
C GLY A 14 30.64 4.59 -14.22
N GLU A 15 29.47 4.00 -13.98
CA GLU A 15 28.79 3.12 -14.94
C GLU A 15 27.71 3.88 -15.72
N LYS A 16 27.61 3.59 -17.03
CA LYS A 16 26.52 4.09 -17.87
C LYS A 16 25.27 3.26 -17.62
N VAL A 17 24.23 3.90 -17.07
CA VAL A 17 22.93 3.27 -16.80
C VAL A 17 21.84 3.89 -17.65
N ARG A 18 20.85 3.09 -18.03
CA ARG A 18 19.68 3.55 -18.79
C ARG A 18 18.48 3.68 -17.84
N ALA A 19 18.21 4.89 -17.38
CA ALA A 19 17.13 5.18 -16.43
C ALA A 19 15.82 5.49 -17.17
N TYR A 20 14.69 4.96 -16.69
CA TYR A 20 13.36 5.34 -17.18
C TYR A 20 12.89 6.61 -16.46
N VAL A 21 12.59 7.66 -17.22
CA VAL A 21 12.03 8.92 -16.74
C VAL A 21 10.56 8.99 -17.16
N PRO A 22 9.60 8.90 -16.24
CA PRO A 22 8.19 9.02 -16.57
C PRO A 22 7.87 10.43 -17.11
N SER A 23 6.83 10.54 -17.93
CA SER A 23 6.31 11.85 -18.34
C SER A 23 5.86 12.64 -17.11
N PRO A 24 6.10 13.97 -17.07
CA PRO A 24 5.70 14.79 -15.95
C PRO A 24 4.18 14.82 -15.80
N LEU A 25 3.71 14.99 -14.56
CA LEU A 25 2.31 15.23 -14.24
C LEU A 25 2.04 16.75 -14.19
N PRO A 26 0.86 17.22 -14.63
CA PRO A 26 -0.25 16.44 -15.17
C PRO A 26 -0.03 15.98 -16.63
N PRO A 27 -0.62 14.85 -17.04
CA PRO A 27 -0.56 14.41 -18.44
C PRO A 27 -1.33 15.37 -19.35
N VAL A 28 -0.91 15.43 -20.62
CA VAL A 28 -1.57 16.22 -21.67
C VAL A 28 -2.08 15.27 -22.77
N PRO A 29 -3.38 15.28 -23.12
CA PRO A 29 -4.45 16.05 -22.48
C PRO A 29 -4.72 15.59 -21.04
N ALA A 30 -5.33 16.46 -20.24
CA ALA A 30 -5.65 16.17 -18.85
C ALA A 30 -6.60 14.96 -18.74
N VAL A 31 -6.45 14.19 -17.65
CA VAL A 31 -7.37 13.09 -17.35
C VAL A 31 -8.75 13.66 -17.01
N ASP A 32 -9.78 13.20 -17.71
CA ASP A 32 -11.17 13.48 -17.33
C ASP A 32 -11.52 12.67 -16.06
N ALA A 33 -11.58 13.38 -14.94
CA ALA A 33 -11.94 12.81 -13.65
C ALA A 33 -13.46 12.80 -13.39
N GLY A 34 -14.28 13.32 -14.30
CA GLY A 34 -15.73 13.50 -14.14
C GLY A 34 -16.44 12.23 -13.67
N GLN A 35 -16.09 11.11 -14.31
CA GLN A 35 -16.65 9.78 -13.98
C GLN A 35 -16.31 9.28 -12.57
N PHE A 36 -15.29 9.84 -11.92
CA PHE A 36 -14.85 9.44 -10.59
C PHE A 36 -15.41 10.31 -9.46
N LEU A 37 -16.11 11.42 -9.74
CA LEU A 37 -16.61 12.31 -8.69
C LEU A 37 -17.48 11.59 -7.66
N SER A 38 -18.41 10.74 -8.10
CA SER A 38 -19.26 9.99 -7.16
C SER A 38 -18.48 9.02 -6.28
N LEU A 39 -17.40 8.42 -6.81
CA LEU A 39 -16.51 7.57 -6.02
C LEU A 39 -15.68 8.40 -5.04
N TYR A 40 -15.18 9.55 -5.49
CA TYR A 40 -14.44 10.50 -4.68
C TYR A 40 -15.26 11.00 -3.50
N ASP A 41 -16.53 11.39 -3.70
CA ASP A 41 -17.41 11.87 -2.63
C ASP A 41 -17.68 10.77 -1.59
N ARG A 42 -17.90 9.53 -2.04
CA ARG A 42 -18.08 8.37 -1.14
C ARG A 42 -16.81 8.12 -0.33
N ALA A 43 -15.65 8.14 -0.97
CA ALA A 43 -14.36 7.95 -0.30
C ALA A 43 -14.12 9.06 0.73
N ARG A 44 -14.35 10.32 0.35
CA ARG A 44 -14.22 11.49 1.24
C ARG A 44 -15.15 11.39 2.44
N GLY A 45 -16.40 10.98 2.23
CA GLY A 45 -17.35 10.75 3.32
C GLY A 45 -16.92 9.62 4.26
N ALA A 46 -16.32 8.55 3.74
CA ALA A 46 -15.80 7.46 4.56
C ALA A 46 -14.60 7.91 5.43
N VAL A 47 -13.68 8.70 4.87
CA VAL A 47 -12.57 9.29 5.62
C VAL A 47 -13.07 10.24 6.70
N GLY A 48 -14.06 11.09 6.40
CA GLY A 48 -14.67 11.97 7.39
C GLY A 48 -15.36 11.22 8.54
N ARG A 49 -16.03 10.09 8.26
CA ARG A 49 -16.58 9.23 9.32
C ARG A 49 -15.49 8.59 10.18
N LEU A 50 -14.38 8.16 9.56
CA LEU A 50 -13.23 7.62 10.31
C LEU A 50 -12.67 8.68 11.26
N ASP A 51 -12.46 9.90 10.77
CA ASP A 51 -12.00 11.04 11.58
C ASP A 51 -12.95 11.30 12.77
N GLY A 52 -14.26 11.31 12.52
CA GLY A 52 -15.26 11.43 13.59
C GLY A 52 -15.27 10.28 14.60
N VAL A 53 -14.97 9.04 14.20
CA VAL A 53 -14.85 7.92 15.15
C VAL A 53 -13.62 8.09 16.03
N THR A 54 -12.55 8.72 15.54
CA THR A 54 -11.35 8.93 16.37
C THR A 54 -11.58 9.83 17.58
N THR A 55 -12.62 10.67 17.57
CA THR A 55 -12.94 11.56 18.71
C THR A 55 -13.58 10.83 19.88
N ILE A 56 -14.14 9.63 19.66
CA ILE A 56 -14.79 8.80 20.69
C ILE A 56 -13.95 7.56 21.05
N LEU A 57 -12.73 7.44 20.52
CA LEU A 57 -11.90 6.28 20.78
C LEU A 57 -11.43 6.25 22.24
N PRO A 58 -11.46 5.07 22.88
CA PRO A 58 -11.01 4.92 24.27
C PRO A 58 -9.50 5.19 24.44
N SER A 59 -8.70 4.98 23.39
CA SER A 59 -7.29 5.38 23.37
C SER A 59 -6.73 5.46 21.93
N THR A 60 -6.39 6.66 21.48
CA THR A 60 -5.75 6.90 20.16
C THR A 60 -4.44 6.12 19.97
N PRO A 61 -3.53 6.02 20.95
CA PRO A 61 -2.27 5.29 20.76
C PRO A 61 -2.46 3.80 20.46
N LEU A 62 -3.39 3.12 21.14
CA LEU A 62 -3.68 1.70 20.89
C LEU A 62 -4.32 1.48 19.52
N PHE A 63 -5.22 2.38 19.11
CA PHE A 63 -5.84 2.36 17.79
C PHE A 63 -4.79 2.48 16.68
N LEU A 64 -3.89 3.46 16.78
CA LEU A 64 -2.78 3.63 15.84
C LEU A 64 -1.86 2.40 15.83
N PHE A 65 -1.50 1.88 17.01
CA PHE A 65 -0.66 0.69 17.12
C PHE A 65 -1.26 -0.52 16.38
N MET A 66 -2.56 -0.78 16.55
CA MET A 66 -3.23 -1.87 15.85
C MET A 66 -3.30 -1.66 14.33
N TYR A 67 -3.67 -0.46 13.87
CA TYR A 67 -3.91 -0.22 12.44
C TYR A 67 -2.62 -0.07 11.63
N VAL A 68 -1.57 0.53 12.18
CA VAL A 68 -0.25 0.58 11.54
C VAL A 68 0.26 -0.84 11.27
N ARG A 69 0.09 -1.74 12.25
CA ARG A 69 0.50 -3.14 12.12
C ARG A 69 -0.32 -3.88 11.05
N LYS A 70 -1.62 -3.64 11.00
CA LYS A 70 -2.50 -4.22 9.98
C LYS A 70 -2.09 -3.79 8.57
N GLU A 71 -1.89 -2.49 8.36
CA GLU A 71 -1.51 -1.95 7.05
C GLU A 71 -0.12 -2.42 6.60
N ALA A 72 0.84 -2.47 7.54
CA ALA A 72 2.19 -2.95 7.23
C ALA A 72 2.20 -4.43 6.82
N LEU A 73 1.36 -5.26 7.46
CA LEU A 73 1.21 -6.68 7.10
C LEU A 73 0.59 -6.84 5.71
N LEU A 74 -0.51 -6.14 5.43
CA LEU A 74 -1.19 -6.22 4.14
C LEU A 74 -0.34 -5.66 3.00
N SER A 75 0.34 -4.53 3.22
CA SER A 75 1.24 -3.92 2.22
C SER A 75 2.42 -4.85 1.91
N SER A 76 3.00 -5.49 2.93
CA SER A 76 4.09 -6.45 2.73
C SER A 76 3.68 -7.67 1.90
N GLN A 77 2.42 -8.12 2.01
CA GLN A 77 1.89 -9.22 1.20
C GLN A 77 1.75 -8.83 -0.28
N ILE A 78 1.36 -7.57 -0.56
CA ILE A 78 1.25 -7.06 -1.94
C ILE A 78 2.64 -6.90 -2.57
N GLU A 79 3.60 -6.39 -1.81
CA GLU A 79 5.00 -6.25 -2.26
C GLU A 79 5.77 -7.58 -2.31
N ARG A 80 5.17 -8.67 -1.80
CA ARG A 80 5.79 -10.01 -1.72
C ARG A 80 7.14 -9.97 -0.99
N LEU A 81 7.20 -9.19 0.10
CA LEU A 81 8.34 -9.12 1.01
C LEU A 81 8.06 -10.02 2.21
N ASP A 82 8.23 -11.33 2.01
CA ASP A 82 7.88 -12.39 2.97
C ASP A 82 8.51 -12.19 4.36
N HIS A 83 9.68 -11.56 4.42
CA HIS A 83 10.40 -11.29 5.66
C HIS A 83 9.82 -10.10 6.47
N LEU A 84 9.26 -9.08 5.81
CA LEU A 84 8.62 -7.95 6.49
C LEU A 84 7.25 -8.35 7.04
N ALA A 85 6.50 -9.17 6.30
CA ALA A 85 5.22 -9.72 6.78
C ALA A 85 5.39 -10.54 8.07
N GLN A 86 6.47 -11.32 8.20
CA GLN A 86 6.77 -12.11 9.41
C GLN A 86 7.14 -11.23 10.62
N LEU A 87 7.95 -10.18 10.40
CA LEU A 87 8.42 -9.28 11.45
C LEU A 87 7.27 -8.41 12.00
N VAL A 88 6.37 -7.97 11.11
CA VAL A 88 5.12 -7.29 11.49
C VAL A 88 4.12 -8.27 12.12
N GLY A 89 4.07 -9.52 11.65
CA GLY A 89 3.14 -10.54 12.13
C GLY A 89 3.41 -11.05 13.55
N LEU A 90 4.61 -10.85 14.12
CA LEU A 90 5.11 -11.56 15.32
C LEU A 90 4.69 -13.05 15.28
N GLN A 91 4.98 -13.76 14.19
CA GLN A 91 5.00 -15.22 14.27
C GLN A 91 6.32 -15.63 14.95
N PRO A 92 6.28 -16.23 16.15
CA PRO A 92 7.48 -16.85 16.69
C PRO A 92 7.90 -17.96 15.71
N ARG A 93 9.21 -18.08 15.49
CA ARG A 93 9.85 -19.14 14.69
C ARG A 93 9.30 -20.50 15.15
N ALA A 94 8.26 -21.01 14.49
CA ALA A 94 7.80 -22.37 14.71
C ALA A 94 8.84 -23.28 14.05
N GLN A 95 9.67 -23.91 14.87
CA GLN A 95 10.55 -24.97 14.44
C GLN A 95 9.68 -26.16 14.02
N HIS A 96 9.86 -26.60 12.77
CA HIS A 96 9.38 -27.86 12.17
C HIS A 96 7.87 -27.99 11.84
N PRO A 97 7.49 -28.55 10.66
CA PRO A 97 6.10 -28.52 10.20
C PRO A 97 5.33 -29.75 10.70
N LEU A 98 4.11 -29.52 11.20
CA LEU A 98 3.06 -30.54 11.23
C LEU A 98 1.84 -29.99 10.46
N PRO A 99 1.04 -30.87 9.83
CA PRO A 99 0.12 -30.47 8.77
C PRO A 99 -1.06 -29.66 9.31
N PHE A 100 -1.26 -28.47 8.77
CA PHE A 100 -2.44 -27.67 9.06
C PHE A 100 -3.67 -28.26 8.35
N PRO A 101 -4.81 -28.48 9.05
CA PRO A 101 -6.09 -28.52 8.38
C PRO A 101 -6.55 -27.09 8.09
N ALA A 102 -7.16 -26.93 6.92
CA ALA A 102 -7.65 -25.66 6.39
C ALA A 102 -8.65 -24.98 7.33
N PHE A 103 -8.46 -23.68 7.57
CA PHE A 103 -9.54 -22.81 8.03
C PHE A 103 -9.76 -21.70 7.01
N SER A 104 -10.88 -21.82 6.29
CA SER A 104 -11.40 -20.79 5.40
C SER A 104 -12.07 -19.71 6.25
N VAL A 105 -11.56 -18.48 6.20
CA VAL A 105 -12.35 -17.30 6.55
C VAL A 105 -12.42 -16.43 5.31
N ARG A 106 -13.63 -16.38 4.74
CA ARG A 106 -14.01 -15.46 3.66
C ARG A 106 -13.99 -14.03 4.20
N PHE A 107 -13.42 -13.14 3.42
CA PHE A 107 -14.01 -11.82 3.17
C PHE A 107 -14.48 -11.80 1.72
#